data_AF-A0A227IKS1-F1
#
_entry.id   AF-A0A227IKS1-F1
#
_cell.length_a   1.000
_cell.length_b   1.000
_cell.length_c   1.000
_cell.angle_alpha   90.00
_cell.angle_beta   90.00
_cell.angle_gamma   90.00
#
_symmetry.space_group_name_H-M   'P 1'
#
loop_
_entity.id
_entity.type
_entity.pdbx_description
1 polymer ?
#
loop_
_entity_poly.entity_id
_entity_poly.type
_entity_poly.pdbx_seq_one_letter_code
_entity_poly.pdbx_strand_id
1 'polypeptide(L)' 'MSSSLWLQCLQQLQEELPATEFSMWVRPLQAELNDNTLTLFAPNRFVLDWVRDKYLNSITRLLQEYCG' A
#
# COMPACT_ATOMS: atom_id res chain seq x y z
N MET A 1 12.63 2.72 -13.11
CA MET A 1 11.38 1.97 -13.32
C MET A 1 11.01 1.26 -12.01
N SER A 2 10.92 1.99 -10.91
CA SER A 2 10.86 1.45 -9.53
C SER A 2 9.70 2.04 -8.72
N SER A 3 8.75 2.67 -9.40
CA SER A 3 7.57 3.29 -8.78
C SER A 3 6.25 2.59 -9.14
N SER A 4 6.28 1.59 -10.02
CA SER A 4 5.06 1.01 -10.58
C SER A 4 4.29 0.12 -9.60
N LEU A 5 4.95 -0.75 -8.83
CA LEU A 5 4.24 -1.68 -7.93
C LEU A 5 3.46 -0.94 -6.83
N TRP A 6 4.07 0.08 -6.22
CA TRP A 6 3.41 0.91 -5.22
C TRP A 6 2.24 1.71 -5.81
N LEU A 7 2.42 2.32 -6.99
CA LEU A 7 1.33 3.00 -7.70
C LEU A 7 0.17 2.07 -8.02
N GLN A 8 0.45 0.84 -8.45
CA GLN A 8 -0.60 -0.18 -8.69
C GLN A 8 -1.33 -0.52 -7.39
N CYS A 9 -0.60 -0.72 -6.28
CA CYS A 9 -1.22 -0.94 -4.97
C CYS A 9 -2.12 0.24 -4.59
N LEU A 10 -1.63 1.48 -4.78
CA LEU A 10 -2.41 2.69 -4.49
C LEU A 10 -3.69 2.79 -5.31
N GLN A 11 -3.64 2.46 -6.61
CA GLN A 11 -4.81 2.49 -7.47
C GLN A 11 -5.84 1.44 -7.05
N GLN A 12 -5.42 0.20 -6.84
CA GLN A 12 -6.29 -0.88 -6.37
C GLN A 12 -6.99 -0.49 -5.06
N LEU A 13 -6.23 0.11 -4.13
CA LEU A 13 -6.74 0.53 -2.84
C LEU A 13 -7.61 1.77 -2.92
N GLN A 14 -7.40 2.65 -3.88
CA GLN A 14 -8.30 3.77 -4.15
C GLN A 14 -9.65 3.29 -4.69
N GLU A 15 -9.70 2.14 -5.38
CA GLU A 15 -10.94 1.52 -5.84
C GLU A 15 -11.64 0.72 -4.74
N GLU A 16 -10.87 0.06 -3.86
CA GLU A 16 -11.42 -0.73 -2.73
C GLU A 16 -11.82 0.11 -1.51
N LEU A 17 -11.16 1.25 -1.29
CA LEU A 17 -11.39 2.13 -0.14
C LEU A 17 -12.01 3.47 -0.58
N PRO A 18 -12.94 4.03 0.20
CA PRO A 18 -13.46 5.36 -0.08
C PRO A 18 -12.34 6.41 0.03
N ALA A 19 -12.42 7.44 -0.82
CA ALA A 19 -11.41 8.50 -0.94
C ALA A 19 -11.08 9.20 0.40
N THR A 20 -12.03 9.20 1.34
CA THR A 20 -11.87 9.72 2.70
C THR A 20 -10.87 8.92 3.52
N GLU A 21 -10.99 7.59 3.52
CA GLU A 21 -10.07 6.70 4.24
C GLU A 21 -8.70 6.72 3.58
N PHE A 22 -8.66 6.69 2.25
CA PHE A 22 -7.41 6.81 1.51
C PHE A 22 -6.67 8.11 1.87
N SER A 23 -7.35 9.26 1.86
CA SER A 23 -6.71 10.54 2.20
C SER A 23 -6.32 10.66 3.67
N MET A 24 -7.03 9.99 4.58
CA MET A 24 -6.74 10.02 6.01
C MET A 24 -5.54 9.14 6.35
N TRP A 25 -5.54 7.91 5.82
CA TRP A 25 -4.57 6.90 6.20
C TRP A 25 -3.36 6.91 5.29
N VAL A 26 -3.54 6.99 3.96
CA VAL A 26 -2.48 6.79 2.94
C VAL A 26 -1.65 8.06 2.71
N ARG A 27 -2.29 9.23 2.77
CA ARG A 27 -1.62 10.53 2.58
C ARG A 27 -0.43 10.77 3.53
N PRO A 28 -0.49 10.38 4.83
CA PRO A 28 0.67 10.48 5.71
C PRO A 28 1.63 9.28 5.66
N LEU A 29 1.35 8.20 4.92
CA LEU A 29 2.36 7.15 4.74
C LEU A 29 3.40 7.56 3.70
N GLN A 30 4.62 7.13 3.97
CA GLN A 30 5.63 6.99 2.93
C GLN A 30 5.77 5.52 2.57
N ALA A 31 5.97 5.24 1.30
CA ALA A 31 6.29 3.91 0.82
C ALA A 31 7.57 3.99 0.00
N GLU A 32 8.48 3.06 0.25
CA GLU A 32 9.72 2.92 -0.49
C GLU A 32 9.76 1.53 -1.10
N LEU A 33 9.77 1.46 -2.42
CA LEU A 33 9.94 0.22 -3.16
C LEU A 33 11.42 0.08 -3.54
N ASN A 34 12.07 -0.95 -3.02
CA ASN A 34 13.48 -1.24 -3.27
C ASN A 34 13.60 -2.65 -3.84
N ASP A 35 14.05 -2.74 -5.11
CA ASP A 35 14.08 -3.95 -5.95
C ASP A 35 12.77 -4.75 -5.96
N ASN A 36 12.55 -5.58 -4.95
CA ASN A 36 11.40 -6.47 -4.79
C ASN A 36 10.75 -6.37 -3.40
N THR A 37 11.14 -5.38 -2.60
CA THR A 37 10.68 -5.17 -1.22
C THR A 37 9.98 -3.83 -1.11
N LEU A 38 8.72 -3.85 -0.68
CA LEU A 38 7.94 -2.64 -0.40
C LEU A 38 7.99 -2.35 1.11
N THR A 39 8.62 -1.24 1.48
CA THR A 39 8.70 -0.78 2.86
C THR A 39 7.72 0.37 3.09
N LEU A 40 6.82 0.21 4.06
CA LEU A 40 5.82 1.22 4.41
C LEU A 40 6.19 1.89 5.73
N PHE A 41 6.26 3.21 5.72
CA PHE A 41 6.52 4.07 6.87
C PHE A 41 5.23 4.80 7.24
N ALA A 42 4.77 4.54 8.46
CA ALA A 42 3.60 5.19 9.03
C ALA A 42 4.01 6.12 10.17
N PRO A 43 3.30 7.25 10.37
CA PRO A 43 3.62 8.20 11.45
C PRO A 43 3.33 7.63 12.85
N ASN A 44 2.43 6.64 12.95
CA ASN A 44 2.02 6.02 14.21
C ASN A 44 1.60 4.56 13.99
N ARG A 45 1.65 3.75 15.06
CA ARG A 45 1.29 2.33 15.02
C ARG A 45 -0.15 2.05 14.59
N PHE A 46 -1.10 2.95 14.89
CA PHE A 46 -2.50 2.81 14.46
C PHE A 46 -2.66 2.84 12.94
N VAL A 47 -1.98 3.79 12.28
CA VAL A 47 -1.95 3.89 10.81
C VAL A 47 -1.28 2.65 10.24
N LEU A 48 -0.19 2.19 10.85
CA LEU A 48 0.51 0.99 10.41
C LEU A 48 -0.38 -0.25 10.50
N ASP A 49 -1.12 -0.42 11.60
CA ASP A 49 -1.99 -1.59 11.80
C ASP A 49 -3.18 -1.58 10.84
N TRP A 50 -3.80 -0.41 10.61
CA TRP A 50 -4.90 -0.25 9.66
C TRP A 50 -4.46 -0.53 8.22
N VAL A 51 -3.32 0.03 7.81
CA VAL A 51 -2.73 -0.26 6.49
C VAL A 51 -2.36 -1.72 6.42
N ARG A 52 -1.78 -2.31 7.47
CA ARG A 52 -1.46 -3.73 7.47
C ARG A 52 -2.72 -4.61 7.34
N ASP A 53 -3.85 -4.23 7.91
CA ASP A 53 -5.07 -5.04 7.76
C ASP A 53 -5.68 -4.91 6.34
N LYS A 54 -5.78 -3.67 5.83
CA LYS A 54 -6.40 -3.37 4.53
C LYS A 54 -5.45 -3.59 3.35
N TYR A 55 -4.25 -3.02 3.39
CA TYR A 55 -3.27 -3.10 2.31
C TYR A 55 -2.58 -4.46 2.23
N LEU A 56 -2.32 -5.17 3.34
CA LEU A 56 -1.53 -6.40 3.25
C LEU A 56 -2.21 -7.46 2.39
N ASN A 57 -3.54 -7.57 2.46
CA ASN A 57 -4.29 -8.47 1.58
C ASN A 57 -4.15 -8.08 0.09
N SER A 58 -4.36 -6.80 -0.25
CA SER A 58 -4.26 -6.33 -1.64
C SER A 58 -2.82 -6.41 -2.17
N ILE A 59 -1.81 -6.03 -1.38
CA ILE A 59 -0.39 -6.16 -1.72
C ILE A 59 -0.02 -7.64 -1.90
N THR A 60 -0.45 -8.52 -1.01
CA THR A 60 -0.14 -9.96 -1.09
C THR A 60 -0.72 -10.57 -2.38
N ARG A 61 -1.94 -10.19 -2.75
CA ARG A 61 -2.53 -10.59 -4.04
C ARG A 61 -1.74 -10.07 -5.23
N LEU A 62 -1.42 -8.78 -5.23
CA LEU A 62 -0.63 -8.17 -6.31
C LEU A 62 0.75 -8.84 -6.43
N LEU A 63 1.43 -9.11 -5.33
CA LEU A 63 2.70 -9.83 -5.33
C LEU A 63 2.56 -11.26 -5.87
N GLN A 64 1.47 -11.96 -5.54
CA GLN A 64 1.21 -13.29 -6.09
C GLN A 64 0.93 -13.27 -7.60
N GLU A 65 0.24 -12.24 -8.11
CA GLU A 65 -0.01 -12.08 -9.55
C GLU A 65 1.25 -11.69 -10.33
N TYR A 66 2.15 -10.90 -9.74
CA TYR A 66 3.38 -10.44 -10.40
C TYR A 66 4.57 -11.41 -10.28
N CYS A 67 4.62 -12.24 -9.23
CA CYS A 67 5.64 -13.28 -9.05
C CYS A 67 5.17 -14.70 -9.47
N GLY A 68 4.00 -14.80 -10.10
CA GLY A 68 3.46 -16.02 -10.70
C GLY A 68 3.91 -16.26 -12.14
#